data_AF-A0A6V6ZJN5-F1
#
_entry.id   AF-A0A6V6ZJN5-F1
#
_cell.length_a   1.000
_cell.length_b   1.000
_cell.length_c   1.000
_cell.angle_alpha   90.00
_cell.angle_beta   90.00
_cell.angle_gamma   90.00
#
_symmetry.space_group_name_H-M   'P 1'
#
loop_
_entity.id
_entity.type
_entity.pdbx_description
1 polymer ?
#
loop_
_entity_poly.entity_id
_entity_poly.type
_entity_poly.pdbx_seq_one_letter_code
_entity_poly.pdbx_strand_id
1 'polypeptide(L)'
;MFDGGLLSWSTALAICTSAVLVVLLGDQVVAFGGIAAVAGFSAGFLGSVFSSPVSSVRTFVMVLMCILVCTLFPLQWIAFLCGFFLISWAAYEGCKNGGFATVPALNGLLLYLLIPPDERIAILVLVFFAAAIVGSLLCVWLNLAGSATRPPMSFKEAFSIWLFLIVGMSLTSFLAHVIGNQKSYWLSLLFVFRVLAPLQKVPVAALRFGVGVALGSLAALCLEFSGLSHQALLILGFASAVIGVHKIGGNTLWTAMYFTIATLLVTAPTMEFAVFRIEAAAMIVFVVGALSFLISWCWERIESRSEN
;
A
#
# COMPACT_ATOMS: atom_id res chain seq x y z
N MET A 1 15.13 9.38 14.67
CA MET A 1 16.11 10.24 14.00
C MET A 1 16.38 9.63 12.63
N PHE A 2 16.01 10.32 11.53
CA PHE A 2 16.20 9.84 10.15
C PHE A 2 17.65 10.14 9.74
N ASP A 3 18.57 9.24 10.05
CA ASP A 3 19.94 9.34 9.55
C ASP A 3 19.99 8.83 8.11
N GLY A 4 19.96 9.76 7.15
CA GLY A 4 20.33 9.46 5.76
C GLY A 4 19.45 8.45 5.01
N GLY A 5 18.15 8.36 5.34
CA GLY A 5 17.16 7.57 4.59
C GLY A 5 16.86 6.17 5.13
N LEU A 6 17.39 5.79 6.30
CA LEU A 6 17.09 4.52 6.96
C LEU A 6 16.43 4.74 8.34
N LEU A 7 15.47 3.89 8.71
CA LEU A 7 14.91 3.83 10.07
C LEU A 7 15.84 3.02 10.98
N SER A 8 15.87 3.25 12.29
CA SER A 8 16.66 2.40 13.18
C SER A 8 16.13 0.95 13.19
N TRP A 9 17.00 -0.05 13.38
CA TRP A 9 16.59 -1.46 13.44
C TRP A 9 15.59 -1.73 14.57
N SER A 10 15.76 -1.09 15.73
CA SER A 10 14.83 -1.21 16.85
C SER A 10 13.47 -0.63 16.50
N THR A 11 13.41 0.48 15.77
CA THR A 11 12.16 1.05 15.25
C THR A 11 11.50 0.10 14.24
N ALA A 12 12.25 -0.41 13.27
CA ALA A 12 11.71 -1.33 12.26
C ALA A 12 11.15 -2.62 12.90
N LEU A 13 11.88 -3.20 13.86
CA LEU A 13 11.43 -4.36 14.64
C LEU A 13 10.17 -4.03 15.44
N ALA A 14 10.14 -2.91 16.16
CA ALA A 14 8.96 -2.51 16.94
C ALA A 14 7.71 -2.37 16.05
N ILE A 15 7.84 -1.77 14.87
CA ILE A 15 6.73 -1.64 13.90
C ILE A 15 6.25 -3.01 13.44
N CYS A 16 7.16 -3.86 12.96
CA CYS A 16 6.80 -5.17 12.43
C CYS A 16 6.23 -6.10 13.51
N THR A 17 6.81 -6.13 14.70
CA THR A 17 6.30 -6.93 15.82
C THR A 17 4.92 -6.43 16.28
N SER A 18 4.71 -5.12 16.36
CA SER A 18 3.40 -4.56 16.70
C SER A 18 2.34 -4.92 15.65
N ALA A 19 2.70 -4.85 14.37
CA ALA A 19 1.81 -5.28 13.30
C ALA A 19 1.41 -6.75 13.47
N VAL A 20 2.38 -7.66 13.66
CA VAL A 20 2.13 -9.10 13.87
C VAL A 20 1.21 -9.33 15.07
N LEU A 21 1.46 -8.68 16.21
CA LEU A 21 0.62 -8.82 17.40
C LEU A 21 -0.83 -8.38 17.13
N VAL A 22 -1.01 -7.26 16.42
CA VAL A 22 -2.33 -6.74 16.07
C VAL A 22 -3.07 -7.68 15.11
N VAL A 23 -2.38 -8.29 14.14
CA VAL A 23 -2.95 -9.33 13.27
C VAL A 23 -3.39 -10.54 14.07
N LEU A 24 -2.49 -11.10 14.88
CA LEU A 24 -2.77 -12.30 15.67
C LEU A 24 -3.95 -12.08 16.61
N LEU A 25 -4.02 -10.92 17.27
CA LEU A 25 -5.16 -10.56 18.12
C LEU A 25 -6.45 -10.42 17.30
N GLY A 26 -6.39 -9.82 16.12
CA GLY A 26 -7.54 -9.71 15.22
C GLY A 26 -8.10 -11.08 14.81
N ASP A 27 -7.23 -12.01 14.42
CA ASP A 27 -7.62 -13.37 14.02
C ASP A 27 -8.25 -14.19 15.16
N GLN A 28 -7.91 -13.90 16.42
CA GLN A 28 -8.54 -14.56 17.58
C GLN A 28 -9.96 -14.06 17.86
N VAL A 29 -10.30 -12.84 17.42
CA VAL A 29 -11.61 -12.22 17.70
C VAL A 29 -12.67 -12.66 16.70
N VAL A 30 -12.33 -12.70 15.41
CA VAL A 30 -13.27 -13.04 14.33
C VAL A 30 -12.54 -13.59 13.11
N ALA A 31 -13.20 -14.45 12.33
CA ALA A 31 -12.70 -14.88 11.04
C ALA A 31 -12.39 -13.65 10.17
N PHE A 32 -11.22 -13.64 9.51
CA PHE A 32 -10.70 -12.51 8.73
C PHE A 32 -10.38 -11.25 9.56
N GLY A 33 -10.45 -11.31 10.89
CA GLY A 33 -10.11 -10.21 11.78
C GLY A 33 -8.66 -9.75 11.65
N GLY A 34 -7.71 -10.64 11.35
CA GLY A 34 -6.33 -10.28 11.05
C GLY A 34 -6.20 -9.41 9.80
N ILE A 35 -7.00 -9.65 8.76
CA ILE A 35 -7.02 -8.80 7.55
C ILE A 35 -7.52 -7.39 7.90
N ALA A 36 -8.62 -7.30 8.65
CA ALA A 36 -9.13 -6.02 9.16
C ALA A 36 -8.09 -5.29 10.02
N ALA A 37 -7.34 -6.04 10.84
CA ALA A 37 -6.31 -5.51 11.71
C ALA A 37 -5.10 -4.99 10.93
N VAL A 38 -4.61 -5.70 9.89
CA VAL A 38 -3.56 -5.20 8.97
C VAL A 38 -4.03 -3.92 8.29
N ALA A 39 -5.25 -3.92 7.77
CA ALA A 39 -5.84 -2.79 7.08
C ALA A 39 -5.89 -1.55 7.98
N GLY A 40 -6.37 -1.73 9.21
CA GLY A 40 -6.44 -0.67 10.22
C GLY A 40 -5.06 -0.18 10.64
N PHE A 41 -4.15 -1.09 11.00
CA PHE A 41 -2.79 -0.75 11.40
C PHE A 41 -2.05 0.02 10.30
N SER A 42 -2.18 -0.42 9.05
CA SER A 42 -1.63 0.27 7.88
C SER A 42 -2.18 1.68 7.75
N ALA A 43 -3.51 1.86 7.82
CA ALA A 43 -4.15 3.18 7.74
C ALA A 43 -3.69 4.12 8.86
N GLY A 44 -3.63 3.64 10.10
CA GLY A 44 -3.24 4.44 11.27
C GLY A 44 -1.75 4.73 11.35
N PHE A 45 -0.91 3.69 11.29
CA PHE A 45 0.54 3.82 11.41
C PHE A 45 1.12 4.58 10.22
N LEU A 46 0.92 4.09 8.99
CA LEU A 46 1.50 4.72 7.81
C LEU A 46 0.84 6.08 7.52
N GLY A 47 -0.49 6.20 7.71
CA GLY A 47 -1.17 7.49 7.58
C GLY A 47 -0.55 8.58 8.49
N SER A 48 -0.20 8.21 9.72
CA SER A 48 0.43 9.13 10.67
C SER A 48 1.90 9.43 10.33
N VAL A 49 2.65 8.48 9.76
CA VAL A 49 4.06 8.72 9.34
C VAL A 49 4.16 9.75 8.20
N PHE A 50 3.21 9.71 7.26
CA PHE A 50 3.25 10.51 6.03
C PHE A 50 2.48 11.84 6.10
N SER A 51 1.95 12.21 7.27
CA SER A 51 1.14 13.44 7.41
C SER A 51 1.22 14.08 8.78
N SER A 52 0.77 15.34 8.87
CA SER A 52 0.60 16.01 10.15
C SER A 52 -0.54 15.37 10.96
N PRO A 53 -0.53 15.49 12.30
CA PRO A 53 -1.56 14.89 13.15
C PRO A 53 -3.00 15.28 12.74
N VAL A 54 -3.20 16.55 12.37
CA VAL A 54 -4.51 17.07 11.92
C VAL A 54 -4.95 16.41 10.60
N SER A 55 -4.02 16.25 9.66
CA SER A 55 -4.31 15.64 8.36
C SER A 55 -4.53 14.12 8.49
N SER A 56 -3.81 13.46 9.40
CA SER A 56 -3.99 12.05 9.73
C SER A 56 -5.38 11.78 10.28
N VAL A 57 -5.85 12.58 11.25
CA VAL A 57 -7.21 12.46 11.81
C VAL A 57 -8.28 12.62 10.72
N ARG A 58 -8.15 13.64 9.87
CA ARG A 58 -9.10 13.89 8.78
C ARG A 58 -9.15 12.75 7.77
N THR A 59 -7.98 12.25 7.35
CA THR A 59 -7.87 11.10 6.45
C THR A 59 -8.46 9.84 7.08
N PHE A 60 -8.22 9.63 8.37
CA PHE A 60 -8.78 8.49 9.10
C PHE A 60 -10.31 8.53 9.15
N VAL A 61 -10.89 9.71 9.45
CA VAL A 61 -12.35 9.90 9.42
C VAL A 61 -12.91 9.61 8.03
N MET A 62 -12.25 10.07 6.96
CA MET A 62 -12.69 9.78 5.59
C MET A 62 -12.67 8.28 5.27
N VAL A 63 -11.59 7.58 5.61
CA VAL A 63 -11.51 6.12 5.41
C VAL A 63 -12.57 5.39 6.21
N LEU A 64 -12.81 5.79 7.45
CA LEU A 64 -13.86 5.20 8.29
C LEU A 64 -15.24 5.38 7.66
N MET A 65 -15.54 6.57 7.15
CA MET A 65 -16.81 6.84 6.46
C MET A 65 -16.94 6.01 5.18
N CYS A 66 -15.86 5.89 4.39
CA CYS A 66 -15.84 5.01 3.21
C CYS A 66 -16.07 3.54 3.59
N ILE A 67 -15.42 3.04 4.64
CA ILE A 67 -15.62 1.68 5.15
C ILE A 67 -17.06 1.47 5.60
N LEU A 68 -17.64 2.43 6.32
CA LEU A 68 -19.03 2.39 6.76
C LEU A 68 -20.00 2.37 5.56
N VAL A 69 -19.77 3.21 4.55
CA VAL A 69 -20.59 3.24 3.33
C VAL A 69 -20.47 1.93 2.54
N CYS A 70 -19.26 1.43 2.32
CA CYS A 70 -19.03 0.14 1.65
C CYS A 70 -19.66 -1.04 2.44
N THR A 71 -19.73 -0.92 3.75
CA THR A 71 -20.37 -1.90 4.63
C THR A 71 -21.89 -1.89 4.51
N LEU A 72 -22.48 -0.69 4.57
CA LEU A 72 -23.93 -0.53 4.49
C LEU A 72 -24.47 -0.84 3.09
N PHE A 73 -23.64 -0.62 2.06
CA PHE A 73 -23.98 -0.87 0.67
C PHE A 73 -22.86 -1.68 0.00
N PRO A 74 -22.87 -3.02 0.12
CA PRO A 74 -21.81 -3.91 -0.35
C PRO A 74 -21.84 -4.11 -1.88
N LEU A 75 -21.92 -3.02 -2.64
CA LEU A 75 -21.91 -3.01 -4.10
C LEU A 75 -20.51 -2.61 -4.59
N GLN A 76 -19.98 -3.37 -5.57
CA GLN A 76 -18.62 -3.13 -6.10
C GLN A 76 -18.42 -1.70 -6.63
N TRP A 77 -19.45 -1.10 -7.24
CA TRP A 77 -19.38 0.27 -7.76
C TRP A 77 -19.30 1.32 -6.63
N ILE A 78 -19.88 1.06 -5.47
CA ILE A 78 -19.79 1.95 -4.29
C ILE A 78 -18.38 1.91 -3.72
N ALA A 79 -17.78 0.73 -3.66
CA ALA A 79 -16.39 0.57 -3.28
C ALA A 79 -15.44 1.32 -4.24
N PHE A 80 -15.72 1.26 -5.54
CA PHE A 80 -14.98 2.03 -6.54
C PHE A 80 -15.15 3.55 -6.35
N LEU A 81 -16.36 4.04 -6.09
CA LEU A 81 -16.60 5.47 -5.82
C LEU A 81 -15.91 5.95 -4.54
N CYS A 82 -15.97 5.17 -3.47
CA CYS A 82 -15.26 5.47 -2.23
C CYS A 82 -13.74 5.54 -2.47
N GLY A 83 -13.21 4.58 -3.23
CA GLY A 83 -11.83 4.58 -3.66
C GLY A 83 -11.46 5.80 -4.52
N PHE A 84 -12.28 6.16 -5.50
CA PHE A 84 -12.11 7.35 -6.33
C PHE A 84 -12.06 8.63 -5.49
N PHE A 85 -12.96 8.76 -4.51
CA PHE A 85 -12.99 9.90 -3.60
C PHE A 85 -11.70 10.00 -2.78
N LEU A 86 -11.25 8.89 -2.19
CA LEU A 86 -10.00 8.85 -1.42
C LEU A 86 -8.76 9.12 -2.29
N ILE A 87 -8.72 8.65 -3.53
CA ILE A 87 -7.64 8.96 -4.50
C ILE A 87 -7.63 10.46 -4.83
N SER A 88 -8.80 11.04 -5.07
CA SER A 88 -8.95 12.47 -5.37
C SER A 88 -8.52 13.31 -4.16
N TRP A 89 -8.88 12.88 -2.95
CA TRP A 89 -8.42 13.50 -1.72
C TRP A 89 -6.91 13.40 -1.54
N ALA A 90 -6.31 12.25 -1.87
CA ALA A 90 -4.86 12.06 -1.83
C ALA A 90 -4.12 13.05 -2.72
N ALA A 91 -4.60 13.25 -3.95
CA ALA A 91 -4.01 14.21 -4.87
C ALA A 91 -4.15 15.66 -4.37
N TYR A 92 -5.32 16.02 -3.83
CA TYR A 92 -5.55 17.33 -3.23
C TYR A 92 -4.65 17.60 -2.02
N GLU A 93 -4.54 16.64 -1.11
CA GLU A 93 -3.71 16.76 0.08
C GLU A 93 -2.21 16.80 -0.26
N GLY A 94 -1.78 16.03 -1.25
CA GLY A 94 -0.41 16.10 -1.79
C GLY A 94 -0.08 17.46 -2.38
N CYS A 95 -1.02 18.07 -3.12
CA CYS A 95 -0.87 19.40 -3.71
C CYS A 95 -0.84 20.52 -2.66
N LYS A 96 -1.74 20.48 -1.67
CA LYS A 96 -1.89 21.57 -0.69
C LYS A 96 -0.93 21.48 0.49
N ASN A 97 -0.75 20.28 1.03
CA ASN A 97 -0.07 20.05 2.30
C ASN A 97 1.21 19.21 2.16
N GLY A 98 1.49 18.63 0.99
CA GLY A 98 2.59 17.68 0.79
C GLY A 98 2.41 16.34 1.53
N GLY A 99 1.21 16.12 2.07
CA GLY A 99 0.84 14.93 2.83
C GLY A 99 0.46 13.77 1.91
N PHE A 100 1.02 12.59 2.19
CA PHE A 100 0.70 11.34 1.48
C PHE A 100 -0.20 10.40 2.30
N ALA A 101 -0.78 10.86 3.42
CA ALA A 101 -1.53 10.02 4.37
C ALA A 101 -2.61 9.14 3.75
N THR A 102 -3.28 9.65 2.72
CA THR A 102 -4.39 8.97 2.05
C THR A 102 -3.94 7.84 1.15
N VAL A 103 -2.67 7.79 0.74
CA VAL A 103 -2.11 6.71 -0.10
C VAL A 103 -1.98 5.39 0.69
N PRO A 104 -1.44 5.38 1.92
CA PRO A 104 -1.57 4.23 2.81
C PRO A 104 -3.00 3.99 3.31
N ALA A 105 -3.83 5.03 3.44
CA ALA A 105 -5.21 4.88 3.88
C ALA A 105 -6.10 4.20 2.81
N LEU A 106 -5.81 4.43 1.52
CA LEU A 106 -6.34 3.67 0.40
C LEU A 106 -6.01 2.19 0.50
N ASN A 107 -4.80 1.88 1.00
CA ASN A 107 -4.39 0.52 1.26
C ASN A 107 -5.27 -0.15 2.33
N GLY A 108 -5.64 0.60 3.37
CA GLY A 108 -6.61 0.16 4.38
C GLY A 108 -8.00 -0.13 3.80
N LEU A 109 -8.53 0.74 2.92
CA LEU A 109 -9.81 0.50 2.26
C LEU A 109 -9.74 -0.74 1.34
N LEU A 110 -8.67 -0.89 0.55
CA LEU A 110 -8.51 -1.98 -0.41
C LEU A 110 -8.31 -3.33 0.29
N LEU A 111 -7.59 -3.35 1.41
CA LEU A 111 -7.50 -4.54 2.26
C LEU A 111 -8.82 -4.86 2.95
N TYR A 112 -9.64 -3.86 3.30
CA TYR A 112 -10.98 -4.11 3.84
C TYR A 112 -11.92 -4.74 2.79
N LEU A 113 -11.79 -4.35 1.53
CA LEU A 113 -12.57 -4.93 0.42
C LEU A 113 -12.21 -6.38 0.07
N LEU A 114 -11.12 -6.92 0.65
CA LEU A 114 -10.81 -8.36 0.61
C LEU A 114 -11.71 -9.18 1.52
N ILE A 115 -12.38 -8.56 2.47
CA ILE A 115 -13.18 -9.25 3.47
C ILE A 115 -14.56 -9.52 2.87
N PRO A 116 -15.00 -10.78 2.77
CA PRO A 116 -16.33 -11.08 2.28
C PRO A 116 -17.38 -10.44 3.21
N PRO A 117 -18.53 -9.98 2.68
CA PRO A 117 -19.61 -9.47 3.51
C PRO A 117 -20.09 -10.58 4.45
N ASP A 118 -19.89 -10.39 5.76
CA ASP A 118 -20.17 -11.33 6.85
C ASP A 118 -21.21 -10.71 7.80
N GLU A 119 -22.01 -11.51 8.50
CA GLU A 119 -22.91 -11.02 9.56
C GLU A 119 -22.15 -10.29 10.69
N ARG A 120 -20.85 -10.59 10.84
CA ARG A 120 -19.97 -9.98 11.87
C ARG A 120 -19.24 -8.71 11.41
N ILE A 121 -19.71 -8.02 10.37
CA ILE A 121 -19.04 -6.82 9.85
C ILE A 121 -18.80 -5.76 10.95
N ALA A 122 -19.73 -5.56 11.89
CA ALA A 122 -19.53 -4.58 12.97
C ALA A 122 -18.27 -4.87 13.80
N ILE A 123 -17.96 -6.15 14.05
CA ILE A 123 -16.76 -6.57 14.77
C ILE A 123 -15.50 -6.33 13.91
N LEU A 124 -15.57 -6.60 12.61
CA LEU A 124 -14.47 -6.34 11.68
C LEU A 124 -14.12 -4.85 11.58
N VAL A 125 -15.13 -3.98 11.54
CA VAL A 125 -14.94 -2.51 11.58
C VAL A 125 -14.31 -2.07 12.91
N LEU A 126 -14.72 -2.66 14.03
CA LEU A 126 -14.12 -2.38 15.34
C LEU A 126 -12.66 -2.83 15.41
N VAL A 127 -12.32 -4.01 14.86
CA VAL A 127 -10.94 -4.51 14.79
C VAL A 127 -10.07 -3.58 13.93
N PHE A 128 -10.56 -3.16 12.77
CA PHE A 128 -9.90 -2.15 11.94
C PHE A 128 -9.64 -0.86 12.73
N PHE A 129 -10.66 -0.35 13.41
CA PHE A 129 -10.57 0.90 14.17
C PHE A 129 -9.57 0.81 15.31
N ALA A 130 -9.62 -0.27 16.11
CA ALA A 130 -8.69 -0.51 17.20
C ALA A 130 -7.25 -0.59 16.68
N ALA A 131 -7.02 -1.34 15.60
CA ALA A 131 -5.70 -1.47 14.99
C ALA A 131 -5.16 -0.13 14.47
N ALA A 132 -6.01 0.70 13.87
CA ALA A 132 -5.63 2.02 13.39
C ALA A 132 -5.26 2.98 14.52
N ILE A 133 -6.00 2.95 15.64
CA ILE A 133 -5.64 3.73 16.83
C ILE A 133 -4.28 3.28 17.36
N VAL A 134 -4.09 1.97 17.53
CA VAL A 134 -2.81 1.41 18.00
C VAL A 134 -1.66 1.83 17.08
N GLY A 135 -1.84 1.72 15.76
CA GLY A 135 -0.84 2.17 14.79
C GLY A 135 -0.53 3.67 14.88
N SER A 136 -1.55 4.50 15.03
CA SER A 136 -1.38 5.95 15.16
C SER A 136 -0.67 6.34 16.45
N LEU A 137 -1.08 5.74 17.58
CA LEU A 137 -0.44 5.95 18.89
C LEU A 137 1.01 5.48 18.89
N LEU A 138 1.31 4.34 18.28
CA LEU A 138 2.67 3.83 18.14
C LEU A 138 3.52 4.81 17.31
N CYS A 139 2.99 5.35 16.22
CA CYS A 139 3.67 6.35 15.41
C CYS A 139 4.00 7.62 16.20
N VAL A 140 3.05 8.13 16.99
CA VAL A 140 3.25 9.28 17.88
C VAL A 140 4.28 8.97 18.96
N TRP A 141 4.18 7.82 19.62
CA TRP A 141 5.10 7.39 20.69
C TRP A 141 6.54 7.25 20.19
N LEU A 142 6.72 6.74 18.96
CA LEU A 142 8.03 6.63 18.31
C LEU A 142 8.54 7.97 17.73
N ASN A 143 7.79 9.07 17.89
CA ASN A 143 8.06 10.38 17.29
C ASN A 143 8.28 10.31 15.76
N LEU A 144 7.46 9.51 15.08
CA LEU A 144 7.48 9.33 13.62
C LEU A 144 6.34 10.09 12.93
N ALA A 145 5.44 10.72 13.69
CA ALA A 145 4.33 11.46 13.12
C ALA A 145 4.82 12.60 12.22
N GLY A 146 4.39 12.61 10.96
CA GLY A 146 4.82 13.59 9.95
C GLY A 146 6.31 13.50 9.56
N SER A 147 7.04 12.48 10.01
CA SER A 147 8.48 12.39 9.76
C SER A 147 8.82 12.18 8.28
N ALA A 148 7.86 11.66 7.50
CA ALA A 148 7.98 11.47 6.06
C ALA A 148 7.13 12.45 5.24
N THR A 149 6.62 13.53 5.87
CA THR A 149 5.92 14.60 5.14
C THR A 149 6.86 15.25 4.14
N ARG A 150 6.39 15.42 2.90
CA ARG A 150 7.15 16.04 1.82
C ARG A 150 6.72 17.50 1.63
N PRO A 151 7.52 18.33 0.94
CA PRO A 151 7.03 19.62 0.48
C PRO A 151 5.79 19.45 -0.42
N PRO A 152 4.88 20.44 -0.45
CA PRO A 152 3.71 20.43 -1.33
C PRO A 152 4.07 20.18 -2.79
N MET A 153 3.27 19.36 -3.47
CA MET A 153 3.48 19.02 -4.88
C MET A 153 2.96 20.08 -5.82
N SER A 154 3.57 20.16 -7.00
CA SER A 154 2.96 20.83 -8.14
C SER A 154 1.67 20.12 -8.58
N PHE A 155 0.80 20.87 -9.26
CA PHE A 155 -0.42 20.30 -9.86
C PHE A 155 -0.11 19.14 -10.81
N LYS A 156 0.96 19.26 -11.60
CA LYS A 156 1.47 18.23 -12.53
C LYS A 156 1.78 16.91 -11.80
N GLU A 157 2.48 16.98 -10.68
CA GLU A 157 2.82 15.81 -9.87
C GLU A 157 1.56 15.19 -9.23
N ALA A 158 0.68 16.02 -8.64
CA ALA A 158 -0.56 15.55 -8.02
C ALA A 158 -1.51 14.86 -9.02
N PHE A 159 -1.66 15.42 -10.22
CA PHE A 159 -2.46 14.82 -11.28
C PHE A 159 -1.87 13.50 -11.78
N SER A 160 -0.54 13.43 -11.87
CA SER A 160 0.15 12.18 -12.23
C SER A 160 -0.10 11.08 -11.20
N ILE A 161 -0.04 11.39 -9.90
CA ILE A 161 -0.42 10.45 -8.82
C ILE A 161 -1.84 9.95 -9.00
N TRP A 162 -2.76 10.89 -9.20
CA TRP A 162 -4.17 10.59 -9.32
C TRP A 162 -4.43 9.60 -10.45
N LEU A 163 -3.80 9.82 -11.62
CA LEU A 163 -3.85 8.91 -12.77
C LEU A 163 -3.28 7.52 -12.44
N PHE A 164 -2.14 7.44 -11.75
CA PHE A 164 -1.56 6.15 -11.36
C PHE A 164 -2.47 5.35 -10.44
N LEU A 165 -3.01 5.99 -9.40
CA LEU A 165 -3.86 5.34 -8.44
C LEU A 165 -5.19 4.92 -9.06
N ILE A 166 -5.79 5.77 -9.91
CA ILE A 166 -7.09 5.45 -10.51
C ILE A 166 -6.98 4.32 -11.53
N VAL A 167 -5.91 4.29 -12.34
CA VAL A 167 -5.63 3.16 -13.24
C VAL A 167 -5.39 1.89 -12.43
N GLY A 168 -4.59 1.95 -11.37
CA GLY A 168 -4.34 0.80 -10.50
C GLY A 168 -5.61 0.25 -9.85
N MET A 169 -6.47 1.15 -9.33
CA MET A 169 -7.75 0.77 -8.74
C MET A 169 -8.72 0.19 -9.78
N SER A 170 -8.76 0.78 -10.98
CA SER A 170 -9.62 0.29 -12.08
C SER A 170 -9.18 -1.09 -12.55
N LEU A 171 -7.87 -1.31 -12.73
CA LEU A 171 -7.31 -2.61 -13.09
C LEU A 171 -7.57 -3.64 -12.00
N THR A 172 -7.38 -3.27 -10.73
CA THR A 172 -7.64 -4.16 -9.60
C THR A 172 -9.12 -4.55 -9.51
N SER A 173 -10.02 -3.58 -9.68
CA SER A 173 -11.47 -3.82 -9.68
C SER A 173 -11.89 -4.69 -10.87
N PHE A 174 -11.32 -4.44 -12.05
CA PHE A 174 -11.57 -5.24 -13.25
C PHE A 174 -11.10 -6.68 -13.07
N LEU A 175 -9.86 -6.90 -12.60
CA LEU A 175 -9.33 -8.24 -12.35
C LEU A 175 -10.11 -8.96 -11.24
N ALA A 176 -10.51 -8.27 -10.17
CA ALA A 176 -11.36 -8.85 -9.14
C ALA A 176 -12.72 -9.31 -9.69
N HIS A 177 -13.29 -8.54 -10.62
CA HIS A 177 -14.56 -8.87 -11.28
C HIS A 177 -14.42 -10.03 -12.28
N VAL A 178 -13.39 -10.00 -13.14
CA VAL A 178 -13.18 -11.00 -14.21
C VAL A 178 -12.70 -12.34 -13.67
N ILE A 179 -11.76 -12.32 -12.71
CA ILE A 179 -11.17 -13.55 -12.15
C ILE A 179 -12.07 -14.12 -11.04
N GLY A 180 -13.04 -13.34 -10.55
CA GLY A 180 -13.91 -13.71 -9.42
C GLY A 180 -13.13 -13.92 -8.12
N ASN A 181 -11.87 -13.50 -8.08
CA ASN A 181 -10.98 -13.74 -6.95
C ASN A 181 -10.72 -12.41 -6.23
N GLN A 182 -11.38 -12.24 -5.08
CA GLN A 182 -11.15 -11.11 -4.18
C GLN A 182 -9.67 -10.97 -3.85
N LYS A 183 -8.89 -12.06 -3.79
CA LYS A 183 -7.46 -12.01 -3.45
C LYS A 183 -6.66 -11.10 -4.40
N SER A 184 -7.11 -10.81 -5.61
CA SER A 184 -6.42 -9.92 -6.56
C SER A 184 -6.23 -8.47 -6.06
N TYR A 185 -6.87 -8.03 -4.97
CA TYR A 185 -6.62 -6.70 -4.40
C TYR A 185 -5.18 -6.48 -3.93
N TRP A 186 -4.36 -7.52 -3.73
CA TRP A 186 -2.93 -7.34 -3.44
C TRP A 186 -2.17 -6.63 -4.58
N LEU A 187 -2.67 -6.70 -5.82
CA LEU A 187 -2.10 -5.98 -6.97
C LEU A 187 -2.10 -4.47 -6.76
N SER A 188 -3.09 -3.96 -6.05
CA SER A 188 -3.19 -2.53 -5.71
C SER A 188 -2.11 -2.07 -4.74
N LEU A 189 -1.60 -2.95 -3.86
CA LEU A 189 -0.47 -2.65 -2.97
C LEU A 189 0.75 -2.20 -3.77
N LEU A 190 1.02 -2.85 -4.90
CA LEU A 190 2.15 -2.51 -5.77
C LEU A 190 2.00 -1.12 -6.39
N PHE A 191 0.78 -0.73 -6.80
CA PHE A 191 0.51 0.62 -7.29
C PHE A 191 0.65 1.68 -6.18
N VAL A 192 0.15 1.39 -4.98
CA VAL A 192 0.28 2.26 -3.81
C VAL A 192 1.75 2.47 -3.43
N PHE A 193 2.53 1.40 -3.34
CA PHE A 193 3.97 1.49 -3.06
C PHE A 193 4.73 2.29 -4.12
N ARG A 194 4.33 2.20 -5.39
CA ARG A 194 4.92 3.02 -6.45
C ARG A 194 4.62 4.50 -6.27
N VAL A 195 3.41 4.86 -5.89
CA VAL A 195 3.00 6.26 -5.65
C VAL A 195 3.73 6.85 -4.45
N LEU A 196 4.05 6.04 -3.44
CA LEU A 196 4.86 6.46 -2.30
C LEU A 196 6.33 6.75 -2.69
N ALA A 197 6.82 6.26 -3.83
CA ALA A 197 8.15 6.58 -4.33
C ALA A 197 8.22 8.01 -4.95
N PRO A 198 9.38 8.69 -4.94
CA PRO A 198 9.51 10.05 -5.48
C PRO A 198 9.19 10.09 -6.98
N LEU A 199 8.18 10.90 -7.33
CA LEU A 199 7.70 11.05 -8.71
C LEU A 199 8.61 11.94 -9.56
N GLN A 200 9.53 12.68 -8.95
CA GLN A 200 10.42 13.62 -9.64
C GLN A 200 11.43 12.96 -10.59
N LYS A 201 11.45 11.62 -10.68
CA LYS A 201 12.29 10.84 -11.62
C LYS A 201 11.47 9.74 -12.30
N VAL A 202 10.27 10.07 -12.78
CA VAL A 202 9.18 9.15 -13.20
C VAL A 202 9.69 7.88 -13.92
N PRO A 203 10.56 7.95 -14.96
CA PRO A 203 10.98 6.75 -15.69
C PRO A 203 12.00 5.92 -14.90
N VAL A 204 13.04 6.55 -14.36
CA VAL A 204 14.14 5.87 -13.67
C VAL A 204 13.68 5.23 -12.36
N ALA A 205 12.81 5.92 -11.62
CA ALA A 205 12.23 5.38 -10.39
C ALA A 205 11.23 4.24 -10.68
N ALA A 206 10.45 4.34 -11.77
CA ALA A 206 9.55 3.26 -12.18
C ALA A 206 10.33 2.02 -12.59
N LEU A 207 11.43 2.19 -13.31
CA LEU A 207 12.30 1.11 -13.72
C LEU A 207 12.98 0.44 -12.51
N ARG A 208 13.52 1.22 -11.56
CA ARG A 208 14.10 0.67 -10.32
C ARG A 208 13.08 -0.09 -9.48
N PHE A 209 11.85 0.42 -9.39
CA PHE A 209 10.75 -0.28 -8.73
C PHE A 209 10.42 -1.58 -9.46
N GLY A 210 10.26 -1.54 -10.79
CA GLY A 210 9.95 -2.71 -11.60
C GLY A 210 11.02 -3.79 -11.51
N VAL A 211 12.30 -3.40 -11.55
CA VAL A 211 13.42 -4.32 -11.31
C VAL A 211 13.38 -4.89 -9.90
N GLY A 212 13.12 -4.07 -8.88
CA GLY A 212 12.96 -4.53 -7.51
C GLY A 212 11.83 -5.55 -7.35
N VAL A 213 10.66 -5.28 -7.94
CA VAL A 213 9.51 -6.20 -7.95
C VAL A 213 9.87 -7.49 -8.68
N ALA A 214 10.49 -7.43 -9.86
CA ALA A 214 10.89 -8.63 -10.60
C ALA A 214 11.89 -9.49 -9.81
N LEU A 215 12.91 -8.87 -9.20
CA LEU A 215 13.86 -9.56 -8.33
C LEU A 215 13.19 -10.16 -7.09
N GLY A 216 12.27 -9.42 -6.47
CA GLY A 216 11.55 -9.89 -5.29
C GLY A 216 10.62 -11.06 -5.61
N SER A 217 9.94 -11.01 -6.74
CA SER A 217 9.12 -12.08 -7.29
C SER A 217 9.94 -13.33 -7.59
N LEU A 218 11.10 -13.17 -8.23
CA LEU A 218 12.02 -14.28 -8.51
C LEU A 218 12.55 -14.91 -7.21
N ALA A 219 12.96 -14.09 -6.24
CA ALA A 219 13.45 -14.55 -4.96
C ALA A 219 12.36 -15.29 -4.17
N ALA A 220 11.14 -14.76 -4.12
CA ALA A 220 10.00 -15.42 -3.48
C ALA A 220 9.72 -16.78 -4.12
N LEU A 221 9.75 -16.85 -5.46
CA LEU A 221 9.59 -18.10 -6.20
C LEU A 221 10.69 -19.11 -5.83
N CYS A 222 11.96 -18.72 -5.86
CA CYS A 222 13.06 -19.60 -5.47
C CYS A 222 12.91 -20.12 -4.03
N LEU A 223 12.44 -19.27 -3.11
CA LEU A 223 12.19 -19.67 -1.72
C LEU A 223 11.01 -20.65 -1.62
N GLU A 224 9.94 -20.47 -2.38
CA GLU A 224 8.84 -21.43 -2.42
C GLU A 224 9.27 -22.78 -3.04
N PHE A 225 10.08 -22.77 -4.11
CA PHE A 225 10.61 -23.99 -4.74
C PHE A 225 11.64 -24.73 -3.88
N SER A 226 12.21 -24.09 -2.86
CA SER A 226 13.20 -24.73 -1.99
C SER A 226 12.62 -25.80 -1.06
N GLY A 227 11.29 -25.94 -1.00
CA GLY A 227 10.62 -26.95 -0.16
C GLY A 227 10.66 -26.64 1.34
N LEU A 228 10.93 -25.38 1.71
CA LEU A 228 10.91 -24.92 3.10
C LEU A 228 9.50 -25.08 3.72
N SER A 229 9.46 -25.32 5.03
CA SER A 229 8.20 -25.36 5.76
C SER A 229 7.50 -24.00 5.73
N HIS A 230 6.17 -23.99 5.82
CA HIS A 230 5.39 -22.75 5.84
C HIS A 230 5.84 -21.79 6.97
N GLN A 231 6.21 -22.33 8.13
CA GLN A 231 6.76 -21.54 9.25
C GLN A 231 8.07 -20.85 8.88
N ALA A 232 8.97 -21.54 8.16
CA ALA A 232 10.22 -20.93 7.70
C ALA A 232 9.97 -19.82 6.68
N LEU A 233 9.02 -20.01 5.76
CA LEU A 233 8.63 -18.97 4.80
C LEU A 233 8.04 -17.73 5.48
N LEU A 234 7.23 -17.91 6.53
CA LEU A 234 6.70 -16.80 7.33
C LEU A 234 7.81 -16.04 8.06
N ILE A 235 8.80 -16.73 8.63
CA ILE A 235 9.96 -16.09 9.28
C ILE A 235 10.75 -15.26 8.27
N LEU A 236 11.00 -15.81 7.08
CA LEU A 236 11.69 -15.10 6.00
C LEU A 236 10.87 -13.91 5.48
N GLY A 237 9.55 -14.05 5.39
CA GLY A 237 8.63 -12.96 5.07
C GLY A 237 8.69 -11.84 6.10
N PHE A 238 8.68 -12.17 7.39
CA PHE A 238 8.83 -11.20 8.48
C PHE A 238 10.19 -10.49 8.43
N ALA A 239 11.28 -11.25 8.29
CA ALA A 239 12.63 -10.68 8.16
C ALA A 239 12.71 -9.72 6.96
N SER A 240 12.12 -10.11 5.82
CA SER A 240 12.04 -9.26 4.63
C SER A 240 11.23 -7.99 4.89
N ALA A 241 10.11 -8.07 5.61
CA ALA A 241 9.33 -6.90 6.00
C ALA A 241 10.13 -5.94 6.89
N VAL A 242 10.86 -6.45 7.89
CA VAL A 242 11.72 -5.64 8.77
C VAL A 242 12.80 -4.92 7.96
N ILE A 243 13.46 -5.63 7.03
CA ILE A 243 14.49 -5.04 6.15
C ILE A 243 13.87 -3.98 5.23
N GLY A 244 12.67 -4.25 4.68
CA GLY A 244 11.93 -3.31 3.85
C GLY A 244 11.57 -2.03 4.60
N VAL A 245 11.04 -2.14 5.82
CA VAL A 245 10.72 -1.00 6.71
C VAL A 245 11.97 -0.23 7.08
N HIS A 246 13.06 -0.91 7.45
CA HIS A 246 14.35 -0.29 7.72
C HIS A 246 14.82 0.59 6.55
N LYS A 247 14.59 0.15 5.31
CA LYS A 247 15.00 0.83 4.07
C LYS A 247 13.95 1.76 3.46
N ILE A 248 12.82 2.00 4.13
CA ILE A 248 11.67 2.70 3.52
C ILE A 248 11.97 4.15 3.09
N GLY A 249 12.94 4.81 3.74
CA GLY A 249 13.35 6.17 3.39
C GLY A 249 14.30 6.26 2.19
N GLY A 250 14.85 5.13 1.73
CA GLY A 250 15.70 5.08 0.55
C GLY A 250 14.89 4.79 -0.71
N ASN A 251 14.92 5.69 -1.70
CA ASN A 251 14.35 5.44 -3.04
C ASN A 251 15.19 4.41 -3.82
N THR A 252 15.20 3.17 -3.32
CA THR A 252 16.06 2.09 -3.79
C THR A 252 15.22 0.91 -4.29
N LEU A 253 15.78 0.17 -5.25
CA LEU A 253 15.18 -1.08 -5.76
C LEU A 253 15.00 -2.12 -4.64
N TRP A 254 15.82 -2.06 -3.59
CA TRP A 254 15.79 -2.99 -2.46
C TRP A 254 14.50 -2.91 -1.67
N THR A 255 13.99 -1.70 -1.43
CA THR A 255 12.73 -1.50 -0.69
C THR A 255 11.57 -2.21 -1.40
N ALA A 256 11.45 -2.03 -2.72
CA ALA A 256 10.46 -2.71 -3.53
C ALA A 256 10.65 -4.24 -3.51
N MET A 257 11.89 -4.70 -3.64
CA MET A 257 12.22 -6.13 -3.59
C MET A 257 11.78 -6.81 -2.29
N TYR A 258 12.18 -6.25 -1.14
CA TYR A 258 11.89 -6.85 0.16
C TYR A 258 10.40 -6.82 0.53
N PHE A 259 9.69 -5.73 0.19
CA PHE A 259 8.23 -5.70 0.38
C PHE A 259 7.51 -6.68 -0.55
N THR A 260 7.98 -6.87 -1.78
CA THR A 260 7.43 -7.88 -2.69
C THR A 260 7.66 -9.28 -2.13
N ILE A 261 8.87 -9.60 -1.66
CA ILE A 261 9.16 -10.90 -1.02
C ILE A 261 8.23 -11.11 0.19
N ALA A 262 8.15 -10.13 1.10
CA ALA A 262 7.29 -10.23 2.27
C ALA A 262 5.82 -10.44 1.88
N THR A 263 5.32 -9.68 0.90
CA THR A 263 3.94 -9.78 0.43
C THR A 263 3.68 -11.16 -0.17
N LEU A 264 4.53 -11.64 -1.08
CA LEU A 264 4.33 -12.92 -1.75
C LEU A 264 4.42 -14.09 -0.77
N LEU A 265 5.45 -14.15 0.07
CA LEU A 265 5.63 -15.23 1.04
C LEU A 265 4.55 -15.30 2.10
N VAL A 266 4.00 -14.15 2.53
CA VAL A 266 2.92 -14.11 3.53
C VAL A 266 1.56 -14.41 2.92
N THR A 267 1.34 -14.03 1.66
CA THR A 267 0.02 -14.19 1.03
C THR A 267 -0.12 -15.47 0.22
N ALA A 268 0.95 -16.23 -0.06
CA ALA A 268 0.93 -17.42 -0.93
C ALA A 268 0.85 -18.73 -0.12
N PRO A 269 -0.30 -19.42 -0.13
CA PRO A 269 -0.42 -20.72 0.52
C PRO A 269 -0.01 -21.90 -0.37
N THR A 270 0.11 -21.74 -1.70
CA THR A 270 0.46 -22.83 -2.64
C THR A 270 1.24 -22.33 -3.88
N MET A 271 2.00 -23.23 -4.52
CA MET A 271 2.83 -22.93 -5.70
C MET A 271 2.05 -22.44 -6.93
N GLU A 272 0.83 -22.92 -7.16
CA GLU A 272 -0.01 -22.47 -8.28
C GLU A 272 -0.35 -20.98 -8.17
N PHE A 273 -0.53 -20.49 -6.93
CA PHE A 273 -0.73 -19.07 -6.70
C PHE A 273 0.54 -18.25 -6.92
N ALA A 274 1.74 -18.82 -6.76
CA ALA A 274 2.99 -18.09 -6.95
C ALA A 274 3.23 -17.70 -8.40
N VAL A 275 3.04 -18.62 -9.35
CA VAL A 275 3.24 -18.36 -10.80
C VAL A 275 2.28 -17.27 -11.29
N PHE A 276 0.99 -17.41 -10.99
CA PHE A 276 -0.03 -16.40 -11.33
C PHE A 276 0.31 -15.01 -10.79
N ARG A 277 0.90 -14.93 -9.60
CA ARG A 277 1.29 -13.63 -9.00
C ARG A 277 2.50 -13.01 -9.65
N ILE A 278 3.41 -13.80 -10.21
CA ILE A 278 4.55 -13.29 -10.97
C ILE A 278 4.08 -12.73 -12.29
N GLU A 279 3.16 -13.41 -12.97
CA GLU A 279 2.51 -12.89 -14.17
C GLU A 279 1.80 -11.57 -13.88
N ALA A 280 1.03 -11.52 -12.79
CA ALA A 280 0.33 -10.32 -12.40
C ALA A 280 1.29 -9.19 -11.97
N ALA A 281 2.40 -9.50 -11.29
CA ALA A 281 3.45 -8.54 -10.98
C ALA A 281 4.12 -8.00 -12.27
N ALA A 282 4.38 -8.86 -13.25
CA ALA A 282 4.93 -8.45 -14.56
C ALA A 282 3.96 -7.55 -15.33
N MET A 283 2.67 -7.87 -15.34
CA MET A 283 1.63 -7.01 -15.92
C MET A 283 1.61 -5.63 -15.25
N ILE A 284 1.73 -5.57 -13.91
CA ILE A 284 1.79 -4.30 -13.19
C ILE A 284 3.04 -3.51 -13.57
N VAL A 285 4.22 -4.14 -13.61
CA VAL A 285 5.46 -3.48 -14.01
C VAL A 285 5.33 -2.89 -15.41
N PHE A 286 4.72 -3.63 -16.33
CA PHE A 286 4.43 -3.16 -17.69
C PHE A 286 3.47 -1.96 -17.69
N VAL A 287 2.33 -2.05 -17.02
CA VAL A 287 1.32 -0.97 -16.94
C VAL A 287 1.91 0.28 -16.29
N VAL A 288 2.61 0.13 -15.17
CA VAL A 288 3.26 1.24 -14.47
C VAL A 288 4.33 1.88 -15.34
N GLY A 289 5.14 1.09 -16.05
CA GLY A 289 6.16 1.57 -16.98
C GLY A 289 5.56 2.33 -18.16
N ALA A 290 4.55 1.76 -18.81
CA ALA A 290 3.85 2.37 -19.94
C ALA A 290 3.15 3.67 -19.54
N LEU A 291 2.43 3.67 -18.41
CA LEU A 291 1.76 4.87 -17.89
C LEU A 291 2.76 5.95 -17.49
N SER A 292 3.90 5.57 -16.89
CA SER A 292 5.01 6.48 -16.56
C SER A 292 5.55 7.18 -17.81
N PHE A 293 5.79 6.41 -18.87
CA PHE A 293 6.29 6.93 -20.13
C PHE A 293 5.26 7.85 -20.80
N LEU A 294 4.00 7.44 -20.87
CA LEU A 294 2.93 8.20 -21.49
C LEU A 294 2.68 9.54 -20.78
N ILE A 295 2.65 9.54 -19.45
CA ILE A 295 2.50 10.76 -18.65
C ILE A 295 3.68 11.71 -18.89
N SER A 296 4.93 11.21 -18.88
CA SER A 296 6.11 12.04 -19.17
C SER A 296 6.01 12.69 -20.55
N TRP A 297 5.70 11.89 -21.57
CA TRP A 297 5.58 12.33 -22.95
C TRP A 297 4.47 13.37 -23.16
N CYS A 298 3.31 13.17 -22.52
CA CYS A 298 2.20 14.13 -22.56
C CYS A 298 2.62 15.47 -21.97
N TRP A 299 3.32 15.47 -20.83
CA TRP A 299 3.76 16.71 -20.19
C TRP A 299 4.82 17.45 -21.00
N GLU A 300 5.80 16.75 -21.57
CA GLU A 300 6.80 17.35 -22.47
C GLU A 300 6.15 18.05 -23.67
N ARG A 301 5.07 17.47 -24.22
CA ARG A 301 4.30 18.09 -25.31
C ARG A 301 3.47 19.30 -24.90
N ILE A 302 3.01 19.35 -23.66
CA ILE A 302 2.25 20.50 -23.13
C ILE A 302 3.22 21.67 -22.87
N GLU A 303 4.38 21.39 -22.27
CA GLU A 303 5.40 22.41 -21.95
C GLU A 303 5.99 23.04 -23.22
N SER A 304 6.35 22.23 -24.22
CA SER A 304 6.85 22.72 -25.52
C SER A 304 5.84 23.56 -26.33
N ARG A 305 4.54 23.46 -26.03
CA ARG A 305 3.51 24.33 -26.60
C ARG A 305 3.29 25.63 -25.83
N SER A 306 3.70 25.69 -24.57
CA SER A 306 3.59 26.91 -23.75
C SER A 306 4.74 27.89 -23.97
N GLU A 307 5.84 27.42 -24.56
CA GLU A 307 7.04 28.22 -24.88
C GLU A 307 7.02 28.81 -26.30
N ASN A 308 6.04 28.44 -27.13
CA ASN A 308 5.82 28.97 -28.50
C ASN A 308 4.55 29.82 -28.55
#